data_AF-A0A2A4WYB8-F1
#
_entry.id   AF-A0A2A4WYB8-F1
#
_cell.length_a   1.000
_cell.length_b   1.000
_cell.length_c   1.000
_cell.angle_alpha   90.00
_cell.angle_beta   90.00
_cell.angle_gamma   90.00
#
_symmetry.space_group_name_H-M   'P 1'
#
loop_
_entity.id
_entity.type
_entity.pdbx_description
1 polymer ?
#
loop_
_entity_poly.entity_id
_entity_poly.type
_entity_poly.pdbx_seq_one_letter_code
_entity_poly.pdbx_strand_id
1 'polypeptide(L)'
;ERTGTLWEGRYKATLIDTEQYFLICMRYIELNPVRAKNMVNHPSKYRWSSYSFNAHGQFDGLVTPHREYKRLGKDGMERQSEYRQLFHAQIAEITLVAIREATNKAWVLGSERFKKRIEKKLGRPASSEGQGGDRKSEDYKNGAKDHRT
;
A
#
# COMPACT_ATOMS: atom_id res chain seq x y z
N GLU A 1 1.27 -20.57 24.69
CA GLU A 1 0.96 -21.69 23.78
C GLU A 1 1.08 -21.20 22.34
N ARG A 2 1.58 -22.01 21.42
CA ARG A 2 1.63 -21.68 19.98
C ARG A 2 0.41 -22.28 19.30
N THR A 3 -0.44 -21.45 18.73
CA THR A 3 -1.60 -21.86 17.96
C THR A 3 -1.30 -21.72 16.46
N GLY A 4 -1.55 -22.77 15.67
CA GLY A 4 -1.54 -22.72 14.20
C GLY A 4 -0.24 -23.11 13.48
N THR A 5 -0.27 -23.01 12.14
CA THR A 5 0.86 -23.20 11.22
C THR A 5 1.80 -21.98 11.22
N LEU A 6 3.06 -22.15 10.79
CA LEU A 6 4.02 -21.04 10.68
C LEU A 6 3.47 -19.84 9.89
N TRP A 7 2.64 -20.13 8.89
CA TRP A 7 1.95 -19.15 8.08
C TRP A 7 0.48 -19.05 8.50
N GLU A 8 -0.01 -17.82 8.63
CA GLU A 8 -1.42 -17.54 8.87
C GLU A 8 -2.09 -17.11 7.55
N GLY A 9 -3.01 -17.93 7.04
CA GLY A 9 -3.82 -17.61 5.87
C GLY A 9 -3.05 -17.47 4.54
N ARG A 10 -3.67 -16.79 3.57
CA ARG A 10 -3.08 -16.49 2.25
C ARG A 10 -2.38 -15.13 2.28
N TYR A 11 -1.30 -14.99 1.51
CA TYR A 11 -0.66 -13.70 1.30
C TYR A 11 -1.62 -12.73 0.60
N LYS A 12 -1.41 -11.42 0.82
CA LYS A 12 -2.16 -10.34 0.20
C LYS A 12 -1.28 -9.62 -0.81
N ALA A 13 -1.81 -9.31 -1.98
CA ALA A 13 -1.10 -8.58 -3.03
C ALA A 13 -2.03 -7.57 -3.70
N THR A 14 -1.48 -6.38 -3.94
CA THR A 14 -2.21 -5.22 -4.47
C THR A 14 -1.33 -4.49 -5.47
N LEU A 15 -1.90 -4.12 -6.61
CA LEU A 15 -1.24 -3.24 -7.58
C LEU A 15 -1.30 -1.80 -7.08
N ILE A 16 -0.17 -1.09 -7.19
CA ILE A 16 -0.07 0.32 -6.80
C ILE A 16 0.25 1.19 -8.01
N ASP A 17 -0.28 2.40 -8.03
CA ASP A 17 0.17 3.48 -8.92
C ASP A 17 1.57 3.92 -8.48
N THR A 18 2.59 3.54 -9.24
CA THR A 18 3.99 3.61 -8.84
C THR A 18 4.43 5.02 -8.48
N GLU A 19 4.11 6.02 -9.30
CA GLU A 19 4.57 7.40 -9.07
C GLU A 19 3.92 8.01 -7.82
N GLN A 20 2.65 7.66 -7.57
CA GLN A 20 1.89 8.23 -6.46
C GLN A 20 2.15 7.50 -5.14
N TYR A 21 2.19 6.17 -5.16
CA TYR A 21 2.13 5.36 -3.95
C TYR A 21 3.43 4.64 -3.59
N PHE A 22 4.42 4.53 -4.48
CA PHE A 22 5.62 3.74 -4.18
C PHE A 22 6.35 4.21 -2.92
N LEU A 23 6.72 5.50 -2.86
CA LEU A 23 7.42 6.06 -1.70
C LEU A 23 6.52 6.11 -0.45
N ILE A 24 5.20 6.28 -0.63
CA ILE A 24 4.24 6.23 0.48
C ILE A 24 4.20 4.82 1.08
N CYS A 25 4.16 3.77 0.25
CA CYS A 25 4.19 2.38 0.67
C CYS A 25 5.53 2.02 1.34
N MET A 26 6.66 2.53 0.85
CA MET A 26 7.95 2.36 1.53
C MET A 26 7.91 2.94 2.96
N ARG A 27 7.47 4.20 3.10
CA ARG A 27 7.30 4.83 4.42
C ARG A 27 6.32 4.07 5.30
N TYR A 28 5.21 3.59 4.72
CA TYR A 28 4.27 2.73 5.43
C TYR A 28 5.00 1.51 5.99
N ILE A 29 5.71 0.74 5.17
CA ILE A 29 6.41 -0.45 5.64
C ILE A 29 7.44 -0.11 6.74
N GLU A 30 8.28 0.90 6.51
CA GLU A 30 9.36 1.26 7.44
C GLU A 30 8.86 1.87 8.75
N LEU A 31 7.65 2.45 8.76
CA LEU A 31 6.99 2.94 9.98
C LEU A 31 6.14 1.86 10.68
N ASN A 32 5.99 0.65 10.14
CA ASN A 32 5.26 -0.43 10.82
C ASN A 32 5.85 -0.76 12.20
N PRO A 33 7.18 -0.89 12.39
CA PRO A 33 7.78 -1.09 13.70
C PRO A 33 7.54 0.07 14.68
N VAL A 34 7.37 1.30 14.19
CA VAL A 34 7.04 2.44 15.06
C VAL A 34 5.57 2.42 15.48
N ARG A 35 4.68 2.00 14.56
CA ARG A 35 3.23 1.86 14.85
C ARG A 35 2.89 0.63 15.69
N ALA A 36 3.72 -0.41 15.63
CA ALA A 36 3.56 -1.57 16.48
C ALA A 36 3.88 -1.19 17.94
N LYS A 37 2.96 -1.53 18.85
CA LYS A 37 3.07 -1.14 20.27
C LYS A 37 4.44 -1.56 20.84
N ASN A 38 5.21 -0.58 21.31
CA ASN A 38 6.49 -0.74 22.03
C ASN A 38 7.62 -1.47 21.28
N MET A 39 7.65 -1.46 19.93
CA MET A 39 8.78 -2.05 19.19
C MET A 39 9.96 -1.09 19.06
N VAL A 40 9.77 0.09 18.47
CA VAL A 40 10.80 1.16 18.36
C VAL A 40 10.14 2.54 18.29
N ASN A 41 10.88 3.60 18.66
CA ASN A 41 10.40 4.98 18.55
C ASN A 41 10.75 5.68 17.22
N HIS A 42 11.64 5.09 16.42
CA HIS A 42 12.09 5.64 15.14
C HIS A 42 12.46 4.50 14.18
N PRO A 43 12.17 4.60 12.86
CA PRO A 43 12.44 3.53 11.91
C PRO A 43 13.92 3.12 11.84
N SER A 44 14.86 4.07 12.04
CA SER A 44 16.30 3.77 12.09
C SER A 44 16.73 2.83 13.22
N LYS A 45 15.88 2.62 14.24
CA LYS A 45 16.15 1.69 15.34
C LYS A 45 15.72 0.27 15.02
N TYR A 46 15.00 0.04 13.93
CA TYR A 46 14.56 -1.28 13.52
C TYR A 46 15.50 -1.88 12.46
N ARG A 47 16.35 -2.82 12.90
CA ARG A 47 17.39 -3.44 12.07
C ARG A 47 16.86 -4.19 10.85
N TRP A 48 15.67 -4.79 10.93
CA TRP A 48 15.12 -5.66 9.90
C TRP A 48 14.27 -4.88 8.88
N SER A 49 14.81 -3.81 8.34
CA SER A 49 14.17 -3.02 7.28
C SER A 49 15.20 -2.42 6.32
N SER A 50 14.74 -2.02 5.14
CA SER A 50 15.54 -1.29 4.16
C SER A 50 15.84 0.16 4.58
N TYR A 51 15.33 0.64 5.72
CA TYR A 51 15.48 2.03 6.14
C TYR A 51 16.95 2.43 6.23
N SER A 52 17.82 1.59 6.80
CA SER A 52 19.25 1.90 6.92
C SER A 52 19.95 2.06 5.56
N PHE A 53 19.58 1.25 4.57
CA PHE A 53 20.07 1.40 3.20
C PHE A 53 19.56 2.71 2.60
N ASN A 54 18.25 2.93 2.62
CA ASN A 54 17.62 4.06 1.92
C ASN A 54 17.93 5.41 2.56
N ALA A 55 18.00 5.47 3.89
CA ALA A 55 18.16 6.69 4.68
C ALA A 55 19.61 6.99 5.09
N HIS A 56 20.47 5.97 5.21
CA HIS A 56 21.85 6.11 5.70
C HIS A 56 22.91 5.56 4.73
N GLY A 57 22.51 4.97 3.60
CA GLY A 57 23.45 4.44 2.62
C GLY A 57 24.21 3.21 3.09
N GLN A 58 23.74 2.53 4.14
CA GLN A 58 24.36 1.28 4.58
C GLN A 58 24.21 0.23 3.49
N PHE A 59 25.31 -0.44 3.14
CA PHE A 59 25.29 -1.51 2.14
C PHE A 59 24.38 -2.65 2.62
N ASP A 60 23.48 -3.09 1.74
CA ASP A 60 22.63 -4.24 1.94
C ASP A 60 22.48 -4.96 0.59
N GLY A 61 23.06 -6.16 0.49
CA GLY A 61 23.04 -6.97 -0.74
C GLY A 61 21.64 -7.49 -1.12
N LEU A 62 20.64 -7.34 -0.24
CA LEU A 62 19.26 -7.72 -0.52
C LEU A 62 18.45 -6.57 -1.14
N VAL A 63 18.98 -5.35 -1.12
CA VAL A 63 18.24 -4.16 -1.56
C VAL A 63 18.66 -3.76 -2.97
N THR A 64 17.70 -3.80 -3.89
CA THR A 64 17.84 -3.21 -5.24
C THR A 64 17.07 -1.89 -5.31
N PRO A 65 17.75 -0.74 -5.50
CA PRO A 65 17.07 0.56 -5.53
C PRO A 65 16.08 0.69 -6.68
N HIS A 66 14.80 0.93 -6.35
CA HIS A 66 13.77 1.18 -7.34
C HIS A 66 13.96 2.53 -8.04
N ARG A 67 13.40 2.68 -9.25
CA ARG A 67 13.51 3.93 -10.04
C ARG A 67 12.98 5.16 -9.28
N GLU A 68 11.85 5.04 -8.60
CA GLU A 68 11.27 6.18 -7.86
C GLU A 68 12.11 6.59 -6.65
N TYR A 69 12.80 5.66 -5.98
CA TYR A 69 13.82 6.03 -4.98
C TYR A 69 15.00 6.74 -5.64
N LYS A 70 15.47 6.23 -6.79
CA LYS A 70 16.57 6.87 -7.53
C LYS A 70 16.22 8.28 -8.01
N ARG A 71 14.94 8.58 -8.27
CA ARG A 71 14.45 9.90 -8.66
C ARG A 71 14.49 10.93 -7.53
N LEU A 72 14.68 10.52 -6.28
CA LEU A 72 14.79 11.44 -5.14
C LEU A 72 16.04 12.33 -5.23
N GLY A 73 17.08 11.92 -5.94
CA GLY A 73 18.32 12.69 -6.01
C GLY A 73 19.31 12.14 -7.02
N LYS A 74 20.19 13.00 -7.51
CA LYS A 74 21.21 12.68 -8.52
C LYS A 74 22.25 11.69 -7.98
N ASP A 75 22.60 11.80 -6.70
CA ASP A 75 23.60 10.99 -6.03
C ASP A 75 23.06 10.34 -4.75
N GLY A 76 23.91 9.52 -4.10
CA GLY A 76 23.52 8.80 -2.88
C GLY A 76 23.19 9.74 -1.71
N MET A 77 23.93 10.84 -1.55
CA MET A 77 23.75 11.76 -0.43
C MET A 77 22.43 12.51 -0.55
N GLU A 78 22.12 13.01 -1.75
CA GLU A 78 20.84 13.69 -2.02
C GLU A 78 19.66 12.72 -1.82
N ARG A 79 19.74 11.51 -2.38
CA ARG A 79 18.69 10.48 -2.21
C ARG A 79 18.44 10.16 -0.74
N GLN A 80 19.49 9.96 0.05
CA GLN A 80 19.37 9.68 1.48
C GLN A 80 18.78 10.86 2.25
N SER A 81 19.17 12.09 1.90
CA SER A 81 18.62 13.32 2.50
C SER A 81 17.13 13.47 2.23
N GLU A 82 16.73 13.40 0.96
CA GLU A 82 15.33 13.46 0.54
C GLU A 82 14.51 12.31 1.14
N TYR A 83 15.08 11.11 1.19
CA TYR A 83 14.41 9.97 1.81
C TYR A 83 14.13 10.18 3.30
N ARG A 84 15.08 10.74 4.06
CA ARG A 84 14.85 11.10 5.47
C ARG A 84 13.78 12.17 5.62
N GLN A 85 13.77 13.18 4.75
CA GLN A 85 12.77 14.26 4.76
C GLN A 85 11.33 13.73 4.68
N LEU A 86 11.11 12.63 3.94
CA LEU A 86 9.80 11.98 3.87
C LEU A 86 9.24 11.56 5.24
N PHE A 87 10.07 11.33 6.26
CA PHE A 87 9.63 10.88 7.59
C PHE A 87 9.31 12.02 8.56
N HIS A 88 9.58 13.27 8.19
CA HIS A 88 9.26 14.43 9.03
C HIS A 88 7.75 14.71 9.08
N ALA A 89 7.03 14.44 8.00
CA ALA A 89 5.58 14.54 7.95
C ALA A 89 4.92 13.20 8.29
N GLN A 90 3.77 13.23 8.96
CA GLN A 90 2.95 12.03 9.13
C GLN A 90 2.28 11.65 7.80
N ILE A 91 2.01 10.36 7.61
CA ILE A 91 1.14 9.90 6.52
C ILE A 91 -0.30 10.20 6.95
N ALA A 92 -1.06 10.89 6.11
CA ALA A 92 -2.46 11.19 6.39
C ALA A 92 -3.27 9.91 6.68
N GLU A 93 -4.17 9.95 7.67
CA GLU A 93 -4.94 8.76 8.08
C GLU A 93 -5.75 8.17 6.93
N ILE A 94 -6.34 9.02 6.08
CA ILE A 94 -7.07 8.57 4.88
C ILE A 94 -6.20 7.71 3.94
N THR A 95 -4.91 8.03 3.84
CA THR A 95 -3.95 7.28 3.03
C THR A 95 -3.58 5.96 3.70
N LEU A 96 -3.44 5.93 5.03
CA LEU A 96 -3.21 4.69 5.77
C LEU A 96 -4.40 3.73 5.64
N VAL A 97 -5.61 4.25 5.75
CA VAL A 97 -6.85 3.50 5.50
C VAL A 97 -6.86 2.95 4.08
N ALA A 98 -6.61 3.79 3.06
CA ALA A 98 -6.57 3.35 1.67
C ALA A 98 -5.55 2.21 1.42
N ILE A 99 -4.34 2.30 1.97
CA ILE A 99 -3.33 1.23 1.86
C ILE A 99 -3.83 -0.07 2.50
N ARG A 100 -4.38 0.01 3.71
CA ARG A 100 -4.89 -1.16 4.46
C ARG A 100 -6.07 -1.80 3.74
N GLU A 101 -7.03 -1.00 3.29
CA GLU A 101 -8.21 -1.49 2.58
C GLU A 101 -7.85 -2.14 1.26
N ALA A 102 -7.03 -1.46 0.45
CA ALA A 102 -6.57 -2.00 -0.83
C ALA A 102 -5.85 -3.33 -0.64
N THR A 103 -4.95 -3.41 0.35
CA THR A 103 -4.22 -4.65 0.69
C THR A 103 -5.16 -5.75 1.17
N ASN A 104 -6.09 -5.45 2.08
CA ASN A 104 -6.99 -6.44 2.67
C ASN A 104 -8.02 -6.99 1.69
N LYS A 105 -8.46 -6.17 0.74
CA LYS A 105 -9.49 -6.51 -0.25
C LYS A 105 -8.89 -6.85 -1.62
N ALA A 106 -7.56 -6.82 -1.77
CA ALA A 106 -6.83 -6.99 -3.03
C ALA A 106 -7.29 -6.02 -4.15
N TRP A 107 -7.71 -4.81 -3.77
CA TRP A 107 -8.04 -3.73 -4.70
C TRP A 107 -6.82 -2.96 -5.15
N VAL A 108 -6.93 -2.29 -6.28
CA VAL A 108 -5.89 -1.43 -6.85
C VAL A 108 -5.79 -0.13 -6.05
N LEU A 109 -4.58 0.22 -5.63
CA LEU A 109 -4.28 1.47 -4.94
C LEU A 109 -3.69 2.47 -5.93
N GLY A 110 -4.44 3.51 -6.28
CA GLY A 110 -3.99 4.46 -7.30
C GLY A 110 -5.04 5.51 -7.62
N SER A 111 -4.67 6.42 -8.51
CA SER A 111 -5.61 7.37 -9.11
C SER A 111 -6.77 6.66 -9.83
N GLU A 112 -7.91 7.33 -9.99
CA GLU A 112 -9.05 6.79 -10.74
C GLU A 112 -8.67 6.47 -12.19
N ARG A 113 -7.80 7.28 -12.80
CA ARG A 113 -7.22 7.00 -14.12
C ARG A 113 -6.43 5.71 -14.12
N PHE A 114 -5.61 5.46 -13.09
CA PHE A 114 -4.84 4.23 -12.95
C PHE A 114 -5.76 3.01 -12.80
N LYS A 115 -6.75 3.09 -11.91
CA LYS A 115 -7.73 2.02 -11.69
C LYS A 115 -8.44 1.64 -12.98
N LYS A 116 -9.05 2.59 -13.69
CA LYS A 116 -9.72 2.36 -14.99
C LYS A 116 -8.80 1.70 -16.02
N ARG A 117 -7.53 2.11 -16.07
CA ARG A 117 -6.53 1.50 -16.96
C ARG A 117 -6.24 0.05 -16.59
N ILE A 118 -6.15 -0.26 -15.30
CA ILE A 118 -5.94 -1.64 -14.82
C ILE A 118 -7.18 -2.50 -15.07
N GLU A 119 -8.39 -1.98 -14.87
CA GLU A 119 -9.65 -2.69 -15.17
C GLU A 119 -9.71 -3.11 -16.63
N LYS A 120 -9.45 -2.16 -17.53
CA LYS A 120 -9.43 -2.42 -18.97
C LYS A 120 -8.40 -3.49 -19.35
N LYS A 121 -7.25 -3.53 -18.67
CA LYS A 121 -6.18 -4.49 -18.96
C LYS A 121 -6.45 -5.89 -18.41
N LEU A 122 -7.09 -5.97 -17.23
CA LEU A 122 -7.30 -7.24 -16.53
C LEU A 122 -8.69 -7.86 -16.76
N GLY A 123 -9.64 -7.11 -17.33
CA GLY A 123 -11.02 -7.58 -17.52
C GLY A 123 -11.76 -7.84 -16.21
N ARG A 124 -11.35 -7.21 -15.10
CA ARG A 124 -11.96 -7.33 -13.77
C ARG A 124 -12.00 -5.97 -13.07
N PRO A 125 -12.93 -5.76 -12.12
CA PRO A 125 -12.95 -4.55 -11.30
C PRO A 125 -11.62 -4.32 -10.55
N ALA A 126 -11.18 -3.08 -10.48
CA ALA A 126 -9.97 -2.64 -9.78
C ALA A 126 -10.30 -1.99 -8.43
N SER A 127 -11.57 -1.66 -8.21
CA SER A 127 -12.09 -1.16 -6.95
C SER A 127 -13.45 -1.79 -6.65
N SER A 128 -13.87 -1.67 -5.38
CA SER A 128 -15.23 -2.00 -4.96
C SER A 128 -16.21 -0.99 -5.56
N GLU A 129 -17.27 -1.47 -6.22
CA GLU A 129 -18.43 -0.66 -6.60
C GLU A 129 -19.38 -0.39 -5.41
N GLY A 130 -19.11 -1.02 -4.27
CA GLY A 130 -19.91 -0.94 -3.05
C GLY A 130 -20.20 -2.34 -2.50
N GLN A 131 -20.84 -2.42 -1.34
CA GLN A 131 -21.51 -3.67 -0.96
C GLN A 131 -22.69 -3.85 -1.93
N GLY A 132 -22.87 -5.06 -2.46
CA GLY A 132 -24.04 -5.38 -3.30
C GLY A 132 -25.29 -4.85 -2.63
N GLY A 133 -26.05 -4.02 -3.35
CA GLY A 133 -27.13 -3.21 -2.81
C GLY A 133 -28.10 -4.02 -1.94
N ASP A 134 -28.79 -3.34 -1.03
CA ASP A 134 -29.78 -4.00 -0.18
C ASP A 134 -30.78 -4.76 -1.04
N ARG A 135 -30.70 -6.10 -1.01
CA ARG A 135 -31.58 -6.99 -1.77
C ARG A 135 -33.04 -6.87 -1.34
N LYS A 136 -33.31 -6.16 -0.24
CA LYS A 136 -34.66 -5.84 0.25
C LYS A 136 -35.11 -4.42 -0.11
N SER A 137 -34.24 -3.57 -0.67
CA SER A 137 -34.61 -2.23 -1.13
C SER A 137 -35.63 -2.29 -2.26
N GLU A 138 -36.50 -1.28 -2.33
CA GLU A 138 -37.49 -1.17 -3.41
C GLU A 138 -36.82 -1.02 -4.78
N ASP A 139 -35.68 -0.32 -4.86
CA ASP A 139 -34.89 -0.19 -6.09
C ASP A 139 -34.42 -1.56 -6.63
N TYR A 140 -33.95 -2.45 -5.76
CA TYR A 140 -33.54 -3.80 -6.14
C TYR A 140 -34.73 -4.67 -6.58
N LYS A 141 -35.87 -4.60 -5.87
CA LYS A 141 -37.07 -5.37 -6.21
C LYS A 141 -37.68 -4.92 -7.54
N ASN A 142 -37.62 -3.63 -7.84
CA ASN A 142 -38.15 -3.07 -9.08
C ASN A 142 -37.24 -3.40 -10.27
N GLY A 143 -35.91 -3.29 -10.13
CA GLY A 143 -34.97 -3.71 -11.18
C GLY A 143 -34.99 -5.21 -11.50
N ALA A 144 -35.30 -6.07 -10.51
CA ALA A 144 -35.42 -7.52 -10.73
C ALA A 144 -36.70 -7.94 -11.51
N LYS A 145 -37.71 -7.08 -11.59
CA LYS A 145 -38.93 -7.33 -12.40
C LYS A 145 -38.71 -7.02 -13.88
N ASP A 146 -37.94 -5.98 -14.20
CA ASP A 146 -37.68 -5.56 -15.59
C ASP A 146 -36.79 -6.53 -16.39
N HIS A 147 -36.06 -7.43 -15.73
CA HIS A 147 -35.18 -8.41 -16.41
C HIS A 147 -35.85 -9.78 -16.64
N ARG A 148 -37.17 -9.90 -16.42
CA ARG A 148 -37.95 -11.13 -16.61
C ARG A 148 -38.93 -11.09 -17.80
N THR A 149 -38.77 -10.14 -18.72
CA THR A 149 -39.52 -10.09 -19.99
C THR A 149 -38.60 -10.33 -21.18
#